data_AF-A0AAV3F9R5-F1
#
_entry.id   AF-A0AAV3F9R5-F1
#
_cell.length_a   1.000
_cell.length_b   1.000
_cell.length_c   1.000
_cell.angle_alpha   90.00
_cell.angle_beta   90.00
_cell.angle_gamma   90.00
#
_symmetry.space_group_name_H-M   'P 1'
#
loop_
_entity.id
_entity.type
_entity.pdbx_description
1 polymer ?
#
loop_
_entity_poly.entity_id
_entity_poly.type
_entity_poly.pdbx_seq_one_letter_code
_entity_poly.pdbx_strand_id
1 'polypeptide(L)'
;MLNIGDKIKAIRKERGLTQKEFAKKINKSERMIQKYENSEVEPRIEVLREIATALDISFSELINPKNSSINISESIDKFKNEYIDFIIDFEQLNNEGQNKVINYTKDLLDNPKYKKENNITPLPKKEKQIWEEQGKEYLMPIASHDKEGNFTEEDYKHDDDLMNDEDLWK
;
A
#
# COMPACT_ATOMS: atom_id res chain seq x y z
N MET A 1 14.66 -17.08 7.17
CA MET A 1 14.01 -16.40 6.03
C MET A 1 15.14 -15.74 5.25
N LEU A 2 15.30 -16.02 3.95
CA LEU A 2 16.41 -15.48 3.16
C LEU A 2 16.15 -13.99 2.91
N ASN A 3 16.88 -13.08 3.56
CA ASN A 3 16.69 -11.65 3.35
C ASN A 3 17.45 -11.17 2.10
N ILE A 4 17.11 -9.99 1.59
CA ILE A 4 17.77 -9.37 0.43
C ILE A 4 19.30 -9.30 0.63
N GLY A 5 19.77 -8.95 1.84
CA GLY A 5 21.19 -8.92 2.18
C GLY A 5 21.90 -10.26 1.99
N ASP A 6 21.29 -11.35 2.46
CA ASP A 6 21.83 -12.70 2.29
C ASP A 6 21.92 -13.10 0.82
N LYS A 7 20.92 -12.68 0.03
CA LYS A 7 20.88 -12.94 -1.41
C LYS A 7 21.94 -12.18 -2.18
N ILE A 8 22.14 -10.89 -1.87
CA ILE A 8 23.24 -10.08 -2.43
C ILE A 8 24.57 -10.76 -2.16
N LYS A 9 24.79 -11.19 -0.92
CA LYS A 9 26.02 -11.88 -0.49
C LYS A 9 26.23 -13.20 -1.22
N ALA A 10 25.19 -14.00 -1.38
CA ALA A 10 25.24 -15.29 -2.06
C ALA A 10 25.63 -15.11 -3.54
N ILE A 11 24.93 -14.24 -4.26
CA ILE A 11 25.18 -13.99 -5.68
C ILE A 11 26.55 -13.34 -5.89
N ARG A 12 26.95 -12.39 -5.04
CA ARG A 12 28.30 -11.80 -5.11
C ARG A 12 29.39 -12.88 -5.01
N LYS A 13 29.24 -13.82 -4.08
CA LYS A 13 30.18 -14.94 -3.90
C LYS A 13 30.16 -15.91 -5.08
N GLU A 14 28.99 -16.23 -5.60
CA GLU A 14 28.83 -17.07 -6.80
C GLU A 14 29.55 -16.46 -8.02
N ARG A 15 29.52 -15.13 -8.13
CA ARG A 15 30.23 -14.38 -9.17
C ARG A 15 31.72 -14.14 -8.85
N GLY A 16 32.25 -14.69 -7.75
CA GLY A 16 33.65 -14.59 -7.36
C GLY A 16 34.12 -13.17 -6.97
N LEU A 17 33.20 -12.25 -6.68
CA LEU A 17 33.53 -10.86 -6.38
C LEU A 17 33.86 -10.68 -4.89
N THR A 18 34.91 -9.93 -4.57
CA THR A 18 35.15 -9.45 -3.20
C THR A 18 34.20 -8.31 -2.85
N GLN A 19 33.98 -8.04 -1.55
CA GLN A 19 33.16 -6.89 -1.11
C GLN A 19 33.73 -5.56 -1.64
N LYS A 20 35.06 -5.44 -1.68
CA LYS A 20 35.77 -4.26 -2.20
C LYS A 20 35.56 -4.06 -3.70
N GLU A 21 35.64 -5.11 -4.50
CA GLU A 21 35.38 -5.02 -5.95
C GLU A 21 33.92 -4.71 -6.25
N PHE A 22 33.00 -5.34 -5.52
CA PHE A 22 31.58 -5.07 -5.65
C PHE A 22 31.23 -3.63 -5.26
N ALA A 23 31.81 -3.13 -4.17
CA ALA A 23 31.66 -1.74 -3.73
C ALA A 23 32.09 -0.74 -4.81
N LYS A 24 33.22 -1.01 -5.50
CA LYS A 24 33.68 -0.19 -6.63
C LYS A 24 32.69 -0.21 -7.80
N LYS A 25 32.10 -1.36 -8.13
CA LYS A 25 31.13 -1.48 -9.23
C LYS A 25 29.89 -0.62 -9.03
N ILE A 26 29.39 -0.51 -7.80
CA ILE A 26 28.20 0.30 -7.48
C ILE A 26 28.53 1.68 -6.89
N ASN A 27 29.80 2.10 -6.95
CA ASN A 27 30.28 3.38 -6.41
C ASN A 27 29.87 3.62 -4.93
N LYS A 28 30.05 2.60 -4.08
CA LYS A 28 29.83 2.67 -2.62
C LYS A 28 31.10 2.30 -1.86
N SER A 29 31.10 2.53 -0.55
CA SER A 29 32.17 2.06 0.33
C SER A 29 32.00 0.58 0.64
N GLU A 30 33.11 -0.13 0.87
CA GLU A 30 33.12 -1.53 1.29
C GLU A 30 32.30 -1.76 2.58
N ARG A 31 32.40 -0.82 3.52
CA ARG A 31 31.61 -0.83 4.75
C ARG A 31 30.10 -0.76 4.49
N MET A 32 29.68 -0.05 3.45
CA MET A 32 28.27 0.01 3.07
C MET A 32 27.78 -1.33 2.52
N ILE A 33 28.59 -2.00 1.70
CA ILE A 33 28.28 -3.35 1.22
C ILE A 33 28.13 -4.33 2.39
N GLN A 34 29.02 -4.29 3.37
CA GLN A 34 28.88 -5.12 4.58
C GLN A 34 27.56 -4.87 5.30
N LYS A 35 27.19 -3.59 5.48
CA LYS A 35 25.91 -3.24 6.12
C LYS A 35 24.70 -3.78 5.34
N TYR A 36 24.74 -3.72 4.01
CA TYR A 36 23.68 -4.29 3.17
C TYR A 36 23.63 -5.81 3.29
N GLU A 37 24.78 -6.49 3.21
CA GLU A 37 24.86 -7.95 3.29
C GLU A 37 24.51 -8.51 4.68
N ASN A 38 24.76 -7.74 5.73
CA ASN A 38 24.39 -8.09 7.10
C ASN A 38 22.97 -7.65 7.46
N SER A 39 22.22 -7.04 6.52
CA SER A 39 20.88 -6.48 6.76
C SER A 39 20.83 -5.42 7.87
N GLU A 40 21.95 -4.74 8.15
CA GLU A 40 22.03 -3.62 9.11
C GLU A 40 21.41 -2.34 8.52
N VAL A 41 21.48 -2.19 7.21
CA VAL A 41 20.90 -1.07 6.45
C VAL A 41 20.18 -1.63 5.24
N GLU A 42 18.94 -1.20 5.04
CA GLU A 42 18.19 -1.55 3.85
C GLU A 42 18.53 -0.59 2.69
N PRO A 43 18.96 -1.10 1.52
CA PRO A 43 19.27 -0.26 0.38
C PRO A 43 18.00 0.35 -0.21
N ARG A 44 18.06 1.61 -0.66
CA ARG A 44 16.96 2.23 -1.41
C ARG A 44 16.74 1.55 -2.76
N ILE A 45 15.55 1.75 -3.32
CA ILE A 45 15.16 1.16 -4.61
C ILE A 45 16.13 1.47 -5.75
N GLU A 46 16.73 2.66 -5.77
CA GLU A 46 17.74 3.03 -6.78
C GLU A 46 19.01 2.18 -6.60
N VAL A 47 19.46 2.01 -5.37
CA VAL A 47 20.64 1.21 -5.03
C VAL A 47 20.40 -0.28 -5.30
N LEU A 48 19.20 -0.78 -5.04
CA LEU A 48 18.83 -2.16 -5.37
C LEU A 48 18.88 -2.42 -6.88
N ARG A 49 18.50 -1.44 -7.70
CA ARG A 49 18.66 -1.53 -9.16
C ARG A 49 20.12 -1.56 -9.57
N GLU A 50 20.95 -0.67 -9.03
CA GLU A 50 22.40 -0.68 -9.26
C GLU A 50 23.05 -2.01 -8.86
N ILE A 51 22.65 -2.56 -7.71
CA ILE A 51 23.09 -3.88 -7.21
C ILE A 51 22.69 -4.99 -8.19
N ALA A 52 21.44 -5.02 -8.64
CA ALA A 52 20.96 -6.02 -9.60
C ALA A 52 21.77 -5.96 -10.91
N THR A 53 21.98 -4.76 -11.45
CA THR A 53 22.79 -4.55 -12.66
C THR A 53 24.24 -4.96 -12.45
N ALA A 54 24.86 -4.63 -11.31
CA ALA A 54 26.25 -4.97 -11.03
C ALA A 54 26.49 -6.47 -10.80
N LEU A 55 25.45 -7.19 -10.36
CA LEU A 55 25.43 -8.64 -10.17
C LEU A 55 24.94 -9.41 -11.41
N ASP A 56 24.57 -8.70 -12.49
CA ASP A 56 24.08 -9.26 -13.74
C ASP A 56 22.86 -10.17 -13.54
N ILE A 57 21.88 -9.64 -12.79
CA ILE A 57 20.57 -10.28 -12.55
C ILE A 57 19.45 -9.27 -12.75
N SER A 58 18.23 -9.76 -12.95
CA SER A 58 17.05 -8.89 -12.99
C SER A 58 16.70 -8.34 -11.61
N PHE A 59 16.10 -7.15 -11.57
CA PHE A 59 15.61 -6.57 -10.31
C PHE A 59 14.57 -7.48 -9.64
N SER A 60 13.69 -8.10 -10.43
CA SER A 60 12.72 -9.10 -9.96
C SER A 60 13.41 -10.31 -9.36
N GLU A 61 14.49 -10.81 -9.96
CA GLU A 61 15.28 -11.87 -9.35
C GLU A 61 15.87 -11.41 -8.03
N LEU A 62 16.40 -10.19 -7.89
CA LEU A 62 16.97 -9.74 -6.62
C LEU A 62 15.93 -9.70 -5.48
N ILE A 63 14.73 -9.20 -5.75
CA ILE A 63 13.69 -9.02 -4.72
C ILE A 63 12.87 -10.29 -4.45
N ASN A 64 12.79 -11.21 -5.42
CA ASN A 64 11.94 -12.39 -5.28
C ASN A 64 12.68 -13.45 -4.45
N PRO A 65 12.22 -13.85 -3.26
CA PRO A 65 12.88 -14.92 -2.51
C PRO A 65 12.93 -16.18 -3.39
N LYS A 66 14.11 -16.81 -3.56
CA LYS A 66 14.28 -18.01 -4.42
C LYS A 66 13.48 -19.25 -3.93
N ASN A 67 12.66 -19.11 -2.88
CA ASN A 67 11.67 -20.09 -2.43
C ASN A 67 10.25 -19.82 -2.95
N SER A 68 10.08 -18.80 -3.80
CA SER A 68 8.95 -18.69 -4.71
C SER A 68 9.37 -19.20 -6.08
N SER A 69 9.81 -20.45 -6.17
CA SER A 69 9.06 -21.32 -7.08
C SER A 69 7.64 -21.24 -6.55
N ILE A 70 6.89 -20.26 -7.00
CA ILE A 70 5.46 -20.31 -6.88
C ILE A 70 5.17 -21.59 -7.66
N ASN A 71 5.02 -22.71 -6.95
CA ASN A 71 4.26 -23.83 -7.47
C ASN A 71 2.87 -23.21 -7.64
N ILE A 72 2.71 -22.58 -8.80
CA ILE A 72 1.49 -21.91 -9.22
C ILE A 72 0.37 -22.93 -9.07
N SER A 73 0.63 -24.22 -9.38
CA SER A 73 -0.25 -25.34 -9.07
C SER A 73 -0.71 -25.43 -7.60
N GLU A 74 0.20 -25.48 -6.62
CA GLU A 74 -0.15 -25.68 -5.20
C GLU A 74 -0.85 -24.46 -4.57
N SER A 75 -0.57 -23.25 -5.07
CA SER A 75 -1.24 -22.03 -4.61
C SER A 75 -2.58 -21.80 -5.34
N ILE A 76 -2.73 -22.23 -6.59
CA ILE A 76 -3.99 -22.20 -7.35
C ILE A 76 -5.02 -23.15 -6.73
N ASP A 77 -4.63 -24.34 -6.30
CA ASP A 77 -5.57 -25.30 -5.69
C ASP A 77 -6.25 -24.74 -4.43
N LYS A 78 -5.57 -23.81 -3.73
CA LYS A 78 -6.11 -23.14 -2.54
C LYS A 78 -6.93 -21.88 -2.86
N PHE A 79 -6.71 -21.28 -4.03
CA PHE A 79 -7.39 -20.10 -4.53
C PHE A 79 -7.95 -20.39 -5.93
N LYS A 80 -8.89 -21.34 -6.03
CA LYS A 80 -9.71 -21.54 -7.23
C LYS A 80 -10.56 -20.30 -7.46
N ASN A 81 -9.94 -19.26 -8.02
CA ASN A 81 -10.62 -18.15 -8.62
C ASN A 81 -10.99 -18.60 -10.03
N GLU A 82 -12.27 -18.54 -10.38
CA GLU A 82 -12.78 -18.85 -11.73
C GLU A 82 -12.01 -18.10 -12.83
N TYR A 83 -11.43 -16.94 -12.50
CA TYR A 83 -10.55 -16.17 -13.38
C TYR A 83 -9.25 -16.89 -13.74
N ILE A 84 -8.66 -17.65 -12.81
CA ILE A 84 -7.40 -18.35 -13.05
C ILE A 84 -7.64 -19.57 -13.96
N ASP A 85 -8.70 -20.32 -13.70
CA ASP A 85 -9.11 -21.45 -14.56
C ASP A 85 -9.36 -20.95 -16.00
N PHE A 86 -10.07 -19.82 -16.15
CA PHE A 86 -10.26 -19.20 -17.46
C PHE A 86 -8.95 -18.84 -18.18
N ILE A 87 -7.98 -18.26 -17.48
CA ILE A 87 -6.69 -17.88 -18.07
C ILE A 87 -5.92 -19.12 -18.53
N ILE A 88 -5.88 -20.16 -17.69
CA ILE A 88 -5.17 -21.42 -17.98
C ILE A 88 -5.80 -22.14 -19.18
N ASP A 89 -7.13 -22.21 -19.23
CA ASP A 89 -7.85 -22.83 -20.35
C ASP A 89 -7.67 -22.02 -21.64
N PHE A 90 -7.67 -20.69 -21.54
CA PHE A 90 -7.47 -19.80 -22.69
C PHE A 90 -6.06 -19.90 -23.28
N GLU A 91 -5.02 -20.00 -22.44
CA GLU A 91 -3.63 -20.16 -22.89
C GLU A 91 -3.36 -21.50 -23.58
N GLN A 92 -4.14 -22.54 -23.28
CA GLN A 92 -4.05 -23.84 -23.95
C GLN A 92 -4.71 -23.86 -25.34
N LEU A 93 -5.54 -22.87 -25.68
CA LEU A 93 -6.15 -22.76 -26.99
C LEU A 93 -5.13 -22.29 -28.04
N ASN A 94 -5.33 -22.73 -29.28
CA ASN A 94 -4.61 -22.17 -30.41
C ASN A 94 -5.16 -20.77 -30.79
N ASN A 95 -4.45 -20.08 -31.69
CA ASN A 95 -4.81 -18.74 -32.13
C ASN A 95 -6.26 -18.61 -32.64
N GLU A 96 -6.79 -19.63 -33.32
CA GLU A 96 -8.18 -19.61 -33.81
C GLU A 96 -9.19 -19.70 -32.66
N GLY A 97 -8.93 -20.58 -31.69
CA GLY A 97 -9.76 -20.74 -30.50
C GLY A 97 -9.79 -19.49 -29.64
N GLN A 98 -8.62 -18.88 -29.41
CA GLN A 98 -8.52 -17.62 -28.66
C GLN A 98 -9.32 -16.50 -29.33
N ASN A 99 -9.23 -16.37 -30.65
CA ASN A 99 -9.98 -15.37 -31.40
C ASN A 99 -11.51 -15.56 -31.29
N LYS A 100 -11.99 -16.81 -31.27
CA LYS A 100 -13.43 -17.09 -31.06
C LYS A 100 -13.91 -16.66 -29.68
N VAL A 101 -13.14 -16.96 -28.64
CA VAL A 101 -13.47 -16.55 -27.26
C VAL A 101 -13.50 -15.03 -27.14
N ILE A 102 -12.53 -14.33 -27.74
CA ILE A 102 -12.49 -12.87 -27.77
C ILE A 102 -13.72 -12.29 -28.49
N ASN A 103 -14.08 -12.84 -29.64
CA ASN A 103 -15.24 -12.37 -30.40
C ASN A 103 -16.55 -12.56 -29.63
N TYR A 104 -16.75 -13.74 -29.06
CA TYR A 104 -17.93 -14.00 -28.24
C TYR A 104 -18.00 -13.10 -27.01
N THR A 105 -16.86 -12.80 -26.39
CA THR A 105 -16.79 -11.85 -25.27
C THR A 105 -17.23 -10.44 -25.70
N LYS A 106 -16.87 -9.99 -26.91
CA LYS A 106 -17.34 -8.72 -27.47
C LYS A 106 -18.85 -8.73 -27.71
N ASP A 107 -19.38 -9.81 -28.28
CA ASP A 107 -20.83 -9.97 -28.52
C ASP A 107 -21.63 -9.89 -27.21
N LEU A 108 -21.11 -10.50 -26.13
CA LEU A 108 -21.73 -10.40 -24.79
C LEU A 108 -21.68 -8.98 -24.24
N LEU A 109 -20.56 -8.28 -24.42
CA LEU A 109 -20.41 -6.89 -23.97
C LEU A 109 -21.31 -5.94 -24.76
N ASP A 110 -21.64 -6.22 -26.01
CA ASP A 110 -22.54 -5.37 -26.79
C ASP A 110 -24.00 -5.45 -26.30
N ASN A 111 -24.37 -6.55 -25.65
CA ASN A 111 -25.71 -6.73 -25.10
C ASN A 111 -25.81 -6.11 -23.68
N PRO A 112 -26.69 -5.10 -23.47
CA PRO A 112 -26.82 -4.40 -22.19
C PRO A 112 -27.23 -5.30 -21.03
N LYS A 113 -27.85 -6.46 -21.29
CA LYS A 113 -28.18 -7.47 -20.27
C LYS A 113 -26.96 -8.01 -19.53
N TYR A 114 -25.81 -8.10 -20.20
CA TYR A 114 -24.59 -8.70 -19.65
C TYR A 114 -23.53 -7.65 -19.26
N LYS A 115 -23.80 -6.36 -19.48
CA LYS A 115 -22.96 -5.27 -18.96
C LYS A 115 -23.16 -5.15 -17.46
N LYS A 116 -22.06 -5.08 -16.72
CA LYS A 116 -22.09 -4.83 -15.27
C LYS A 116 -22.55 -3.40 -15.00
N GLU A 117 -23.60 -3.24 -14.21
CA GLU A 117 -24.05 -1.92 -13.74
C GLU A 117 -23.07 -1.39 -12.69
N ASN A 118 -22.39 -0.28 -13.02
CA ASN A 118 -21.58 0.45 -12.04
C ASN A 118 -22.47 1.36 -11.22
N ASN A 119 -23.18 0.81 -10.23
CA ASN A 119 -23.90 1.60 -9.24
C ASN A 119 -22.89 2.25 -8.28
N ILE A 120 -22.32 3.37 -8.70
CA ILE A 120 -21.53 4.23 -7.80
C ILE A 120 -22.56 4.93 -6.91
N THR A 121 -22.75 4.46 -5.68
CA THR A 121 -23.50 5.22 -4.68
C THR A 121 -22.68 6.46 -4.34
N PRO A 122 -23.10 7.68 -4.69
CA PRO A 122 -22.37 8.87 -4.27
C PRO A 122 -22.40 8.91 -2.74
N LEU A 123 -21.24 9.07 -2.11
CA LEU A 123 -21.19 9.34 -0.67
C LEU A 123 -22.06 10.56 -0.40
N PRO A 124 -22.92 10.53 0.63
CA PRO A 124 -23.70 11.71 1.00
C PRO A 124 -22.73 12.86 1.22
N LYS A 125 -22.91 13.96 0.48
CA LYS A 125 -22.11 15.16 0.68
C LYS A 125 -22.30 15.56 2.15
N LYS A 126 -21.21 15.61 2.91
CA LYS A 126 -21.24 16.12 4.29
C LYS A 126 -21.86 17.52 4.24
N GLU A 127 -23.02 17.69 4.87
CA GLU A 127 -23.64 19.00 4.99
C GLU A 127 -22.66 19.91 5.75
N LYS A 128 -22.50 21.15 5.25
CA LYS A 128 -21.60 22.11 5.89
C LYS A 128 -22.10 22.37 7.31
N GLN A 129 -21.18 22.28 8.26
CA GLN A 129 -21.50 22.63 9.64
C GLN A 129 -21.67 24.14 9.74
N ILE A 130 -22.49 24.64 10.67
CA ILE A 130 -22.88 26.06 10.73
C ILE A 130 -21.65 26.97 10.88
N TRP A 131 -20.62 26.51 11.59
CA TRP A 131 -19.36 27.23 11.80
C TRP A 131 -18.39 27.17 10.61
N GLU A 132 -18.70 26.39 9.56
CA GLU A 132 -17.95 26.36 8.30
C GLU A 132 -18.45 27.44 7.31
N GLU A 133 -19.46 28.24 7.69
CA GLU A 133 -19.93 29.39 6.92
C GLU A 133 -19.10 30.66 7.22
N GLN A 134 -18.84 31.46 6.20
CA GLN A 134 -18.02 32.67 6.32
C GLN A 134 -18.63 33.65 7.33
N GLY A 135 -17.86 34.00 8.37
CA GLY A 135 -18.30 34.89 9.44
C GLY A 135 -19.03 34.19 10.61
N LYS A 136 -19.23 32.86 10.55
CA LYS A 136 -19.83 32.05 11.63
C LYS A 136 -18.83 31.19 12.39
N GLU A 137 -17.53 31.43 12.22
CA GLU A 137 -16.45 30.68 12.89
C GLU A 137 -16.58 30.70 14.41
N TYR A 138 -17.19 31.74 14.98
CA TYR A 138 -17.47 31.87 16.41
C TYR A 138 -18.47 30.82 16.96
N LEU A 139 -19.21 30.13 16.09
CA LEU A 139 -20.11 29.03 16.45
C LEU A 139 -19.39 27.67 16.49
N MET A 140 -18.07 27.65 16.27
CA MET A 140 -17.29 26.42 16.39
C MET A 140 -17.41 25.89 17.82
N PRO A 141 -17.89 24.65 18.04
CA PRO A 141 -17.97 24.09 19.37
C PRO A 141 -16.55 23.93 19.94
N ILE A 142 -16.24 24.71 20.96
CA ILE A 142 -14.98 24.62 21.72
C ILE A 142 -15.24 23.68 22.90
N ALA A 143 -14.39 22.67 23.07
CA ALA A 143 -14.48 21.81 24.25
C ALA A 143 -14.21 22.64 25.51
N SER A 144 -14.96 22.41 26.59
CA SER A 144 -14.85 23.22 27.81
C SER A 144 -13.43 23.27 28.41
N HIS A 145 -12.59 22.26 28.12
CA HIS A 145 -11.19 22.19 28.54
C HIS A 145 -10.20 22.97 27.65
N ASP A 146 -10.62 23.39 26.46
CA ASP A 146 -9.78 24.10 25.47
C ASP A 146 -10.01 25.63 25.49
N LYS A 147 -10.88 26.15 26.36
CA LYS A 147 -10.94 27.59 26.65
C LYS A 147 -9.63 27.97 27.37
N GLU A 148 -8.64 28.49 26.64
CA GLU A 148 -7.36 29.02 27.15
C GLU A 148 -7.54 30.25 28.06
N GLY A 149 -8.31 30.14 29.13
CA GLY A 149 -8.55 31.23 30.10
C GLY A 149 -9.44 32.38 29.61
N ASN A 150 -9.92 32.37 28.36
CA ASN A 150 -10.87 33.35 27.84
C ASN A 150 -12.32 33.01 28.23
N PHE A 151 -12.59 32.96 29.54
CA PHE A 151 -13.94 32.86 30.06
C PHE A 151 -14.52 34.26 30.24
N THR A 152 -15.78 34.43 29.86
CA THR A 152 -16.53 35.67 30.12
C THR A 152 -16.98 35.74 31.57
N GLU A 153 -17.25 36.93 32.11
CA GLU A 153 -17.86 37.06 33.45
C GLU A 153 -19.20 36.32 33.55
N GLU A 154 -19.93 36.19 32.43
CA GLU A 154 -21.17 35.43 32.33
C GLU A 154 -20.94 33.92 32.45
N ASP A 155 -19.85 33.38 31.89
CA ASP A 155 -19.47 31.97 32.05
C ASP A 155 -19.24 31.64 33.54
N TYR A 156 -18.48 32.48 34.25
CA TYR A 156 -18.21 32.28 35.68
C TYR A 156 -19.48 32.37 36.52
N LYS A 157 -20.33 33.35 36.24
CA LYS A 157 -21.59 33.52 36.95
C LYS A 157 -22.54 32.36 36.72
N HIS A 158 -22.61 31.83 35.50
CA HIS A 158 -23.42 30.65 35.20
C HIS A 158 -22.97 29.43 36.01
N ASP A 159 -21.65 29.21 36.06
CA ASP A 159 -21.06 28.13 36.85
C ASP A 159 -21.28 28.34 38.37
N ASP A 160 -21.12 29.56 38.87
CA ASP A 160 -21.38 29.90 40.28
C ASP A 160 -22.86 29.76 40.66
N ASP A 161 -23.78 30.18 39.79
CA ASP A 161 -25.23 30.02 40.00
C ASP A 161 -25.60 28.52 40.04
N LEU A 162 -25.00 27.68 39.18
CA LEU A 162 -25.15 26.22 39.22
C LEU A 162 -24.59 25.61 40.51
N MET A 163 -23.44 26.08 41.00
CA MET A 163 -22.81 25.57 42.21
C MET A 163 -23.55 25.97 43.50
N ASN A 164 -24.24 27.11 43.48
CA ASN A 164 -24.93 27.65 44.65
C ASN A 164 -26.45 27.37 44.66
N ASP A 165 -26.99 26.73 43.62
CA ASP A 165 -28.39 26.29 43.60
C ASP A 165 -28.55 24.96 44.37
N GLU A 166 -28.84 25.06 45.66
CA GLU A 166 -29.06 23.89 46.52
C GLU A 166 -30.24 23.00 46.09
N ASP A 167 -31.16 23.49 45.24
CA ASP A 167 -32.26 22.67 44.71
C ASP A 167 -31.82 21.80 43.52
N LEU A 168 -30.72 22.15 42.82
CA LEU A 168 -30.12 21.31 41.77
C LEU A 168 -29.29 20.13 42.32
N TRP A 169 -28.83 20.21 43.57
CA TRP A 169 -27.95 19.21 44.21
C TRP A 169 -28.63 18.34 45.28
N LYS A 170 -29.94 18.49 45.49
CA LYS A 170 -30.76 17.62 46.33
C LYS A 170 -31.17 16.35 45.60
#